data_AF-A0A177D7E0-F1
#
_entry.id   AF-A0A177D7E0-F1
#
_cell.length_a   1.000
_cell.length_b   1.000
_cell.length_c   1.000
_cell.angle_alpha   90.00
_cell.angle_beta   90.00
_cell.angle_gamma   90.00
#
_symmetry.space_group_name_H-M   'P 1'
#
loop_
_entity.id
_entity.type
_entity.pdbx_description
1 polymer ?
#
loop_
_entity_poly.entity_id
_entity_poly.type
_entity_poly.pdbx_seq_one_letter_code
_entity_poly.pdbx_strand_id
1 'polypeptide(L)'
;EEEEEEEEEEEGDGSHPRCDFQTIAAISDAKYHELFKACNLFPSADCVAVVRRDKGAYNAATFVDVLDGGKTHKFVVRVPGHGTLEHWTDEDAYVLEREAQLIEYIRKNTAAPVAQVIDYATGHENALGFPHIVMTMLPGKPAYTLWFPEGYPFVGDDDVFRDADVPPPYIE
;
A
#
# COMPACT_ATOMS: atom_id res chain seq x y z
N GLU A 1 41.24 13.12 -23.56
CA GLU A 1 40.05 13.90 -23.24
C GLU A 1 38.90 13.05 -23.75
N GLU A 2 38.41 12.18 -22.88
CA GLU A 2 37.18 11.43 -23.12
C GLU A 2 36.13 12.23 -22.36
N GLU A 3 35.24 12.87 -23.12
CA GLU A 3 34.08 13.57 -22.58
C GLU A 3 33.13 12.49 -22.05
N GLU A 4 33.00 12.41 -20.72
CA GLU A 4 31.94 11.66 -20.07
C GLU A 4 30.62 12.38 -20.41
N GLU A 5 29.83 11.76 -21.28
CA GLU A 5 28.46 12.18 -21.53
C GLU A 5 27.67 11.93 -20.23
N GLU A 6 27.38 13.01 -19.50
CA GLU A 6 26.43 13.00 -18.39
C GLU A 6 25.06 12.59 -18.96
N GLU A 7 24.68 11.33 -18.76
CA GLU A 7 23.32 10.86 -19.05
C GLU A 7 22.35 11.67 -18.18
N GLU A 8 21.54 12.53 -18.82
CA GLU A 8 20.45 13.24 -18.16
C GLU A 8 19.47 12.19 -17.58
N GLU A 9 19.51 12.00 -16.26
CA GLU A 9 18.52 11.20 -15.55
C GLU A 9 17.15 11.84 -15.77
N GLU A 10 16.29 11.23 -16.61
CA GLU A 10 14.89 11.65 -16.70
C GLU A 10 14.31 11.60 -15.28
N GLU A 11 13.78 12.72 -14.79
CA GLU A 11 13.02 12.81 -13.53
C GLU A 11 11.77 11.92 -13.63
N GLY A 12 11.96 10.61 -13.45
CA GLY A 12 10.89 9.65 -13.27
C GLY A 12 10.10 9.99 -12.01
N ASP A 13 8.90 9.45 -11.87
CA ASP A 13 7.98 9.76 -10.76
C ASP A 13 8.45 9.25 -9.36
N GLY A 14 9.75 8.94 -9.22
CA GLY A 14 10.37 8.36 -8.03
C GLY A 14 10.02 6.90 -7.80
N SER A 15 9.30 6.23 -8.71
CA SER A 15 8.99 4.80 -8.56
C SER A 15 10.16 3.90 -8.98
N HIS A 16 10.27 2.77 -8.29
CA HIS A 16 11.28 1.76 -8.60
C HIS A 16 11.07 1.22 -10.03
N PRO A 17 12.11 0.99 -10.85
CA PRO A 17 11.99 0.68 -12.28
C PRO A 17 11.19 -0.59 -12.62
N ARG A 18 11.07 -1.53 -11.66
CA ARG A 18 10.19 -2.72 -11.81
C ARG A 18 8.70 -2.43 -11.57
N CYS A 19 8.33 -1.24 -11.10
CA CYS A 19 6.95 -0.92 -10.77
C CYS A 19 6.19 -0.42 -11.99
N ASP A 20 5.02 -1.01 -12.22
CA ASP A 20 4.05 -0.55 -13.21
C ASP A 20 2.76 -0.16 -12.50
N PHE A 21 2.78 1.06 -11.93
CA PHE A 21 1.62 1.63 -11.26
C PHE A 21 0.51 2.02 -12.22
N GLN A 22 0.80 2.20 -13.51
CA GLN A 22 -0.21 2.51 -14.52
C GLN A 22 -1.16 1.33 -14.69
N THR A 23 -0.62 0.12 -14.82
CA THR A 23 -1.42 -1.12 -14.90
C THR A 23 -2.21 -1.35 -13.62
N ILE A 24 -1.61 -1.12 -12.45
CA ILE A 24 -2.29 -1.30 -11.16
C ILE A 24 -3.39 -0.26 -10.93
N ALA A 25 -3.18 0.99 -11.34
CA ALA A 25 -4.19 2.05 -11.24
C ALA A 25 -5.41 1.78 -12.16
N ALA A 26 -5.21 1.01 -13.23
CA ALA A 26 -6.28 0.61 -14.14
C ALA A 26 -7.20 -0.50 -13.59
N ILE A 27 -6.91 -1.08 -12.41
CA ILE A 27 -7.78 -2.07 -11.77
C ILE A 27 -9.14 -1.43 -11.44
N SER A 28 -10.19 -1.96 -12.07
CA SER A 28 -11.55 -1.46 -11.92
C SER A 28 -12.10 -1.70 -10.52
N ASP A 29 -12.99 -0.82 -10.04
CA ASP A 29 -13.67 -0.99 -8.76
C ASP A 29 -14.36 -2.36 -8.67
N ALA A 30 -14.97 -2.82 -9.76
CA ALA A 30 -15.65 -4.11 -9.87
C ALA A 30 -14.77 -5.30 -9.43
N LYS A 31 -13.47 -5.25 -9.69
CA LYS A 31 -12.52 -6.28 -9.25
C LYS A 31 -12.34 -6.32 -7.74
N TYR A 32 -12.38 -5.17 -7.08
CA TYR A 32 -12.41 -5.11 -5.62
C TYR A 32 -13.74 -5.64 -5.06
N HIS A 33 -14.87 -5.38 -5.71
CA HIS A 33 -16.14 -6.02 -5.30
C HIS A 33 -16.08 -7.55 -5.39
N GLU A 34 -15.53 -8.09 -6.49
CA GLU A 34 -15.33 -9.54 -6.67
C GLU A 34 -14.41 -10.11 -5.60
N LEU A 35 -13.30 -9.43 -5.30
CA LEU A 35 -12.36 -9.82 -4.26
C LEU A 35 -13.05 -9.94 -2.89
N PHE A 36 -13.75 -8.89 -2.44
CA PHE A 36 -14.40 -8.92 -1.12
C PHE A 36 -15.55 -9.94 -1.03
N LYS A 37 -16.21 -10.26 -2.17
CA LYS A 37 -17.14 -11.39 -2.24
C LYS A 37 -16.42 -12.73 -2.08
N ALA A 38 -15.27 -12.90 -2.74
CA ALA A 38 -14.48 -14.13 -2.69
C ALA A 38 -13.90 -14.40 -1.29
N CYS A 39 -13.49 -13.36 -0.55
CA CYS A 39 -12.99 -13.52 0.81
C CYS A 39 -14.08 -14.01 1.80
N ASN A 40 -15.37 -13.94 1.43
CA ASN A 40 -16.51 -14.49 2.17
C ASN A 40 -16.62 -14.05 3.65
N LEU A 41 -16.03 -12.91 4.05
CA LEU A 41 -16.15 -12.39 5.42
C LEU A 41 -17.47 -11.67 5.69
N PHE A 42 -18.10 -11.16 4.63
CA PHE A 42 -19.35 -10.42 4.69
C PHE A 42 -20.34 -11.01 3.69
N PRO A 43 -20.86 -12.22 3.93
CA PRO A 43 -21.81 -12.87 3.02
C PRO A 43 -23.12 -12.08 2.87
N SER A 44 -23.40 -11.17 3.81
CA SER A 44 -24.54 -10.25 3.79
C SER A 44 -24.15 -8.80 3.48
N ALA A 45 -22.94 -8.55 2.97
CA ALA A 45 -22.52 -7.19 2.61
C ALA A 45 -23.50 -6.56 1.62
N ASP A 46 -24.08 -5.44 2.04
CA ASP A 46 -25.00 -4.64 1.25
C ASP A 46 -24.27 -3.88 0.14
N CYS A 47 -23.03 -3.46 0.42
CA CYS A 47 -22.22 -2.66 -0.48
C CYS A 47 -20.73 -2.82 -0.21
N VAL A 48 -19.93 -2.81 -1.27
CA VAL A 48 -18.47 -2.67 -1.24
C VAL A 48 -18.15 -1.40 -2.02
N ALA A 49 -17.27 -0.53 -1.55
CA ALA A 49 -16.96 0.71 -2.25
C ALA A 49 -15.47 1.02 -2.14
N VAL A 50 -14.83 1.32 -3.28
CA VAL A 50 -13.48 1.88 -3.29
C VAL A 50 -13.58 3.36 -2.94
N VAL A 51 -12.92 3.76 -1.85
CA VAL A 51 -13.03 5.12 -1.29
C VAL A 51 -11.84 5.98 -1.68
N ARG A 52 -10.65 5.38 -1.72
CA ARG A 52 -9.39 6.08 -2.01
C ARG A 52 -8.39 5.12 -2.62
N ARG A 53 -7.51 5.63 -3.47
CA ARG A 53 -6.33 4.94 -3.98
C ARG A 53 -5.12 5.84 -3.72
N ASP A 54 -4.09 5.26 -3.13
CA ASP A 54 -2.79 5.89 -2.92
C ASP A 54 -1.69 4.96 -3.45
N LYS A 55 -0.49 5.50 -3.65
CA LYS A 55 0.72 4.71 -3.91
C LYS A 55 1.90 5.24 -3.10
N GLY A 56 2.76 4.33 -2.69
CA GLY A 56 4.13 4.64 -2.25
C GLY A 56 5.14 4.25 -3.33
N ALA A 57 6.43 4.19 -2.97
CA ALA A 57 7.49 3.84 -3.89
C ALA A 57 7.39 2.39 -4.45
N TYR A 58 6.82 1.47 -3.66
CA TYR A 58 6.79 0.03 -4.00
C TYR A 58 5.41 -0.61 -3.99
N ASN A 59 4.39 0.07 -3.48
CA ASN A 59 3.07 -0.53 -3.27
C ASN A 59 1.95 0.47 -3.59
N ALA A 60 0.91 -0.01 -4.25
CA ALA A 60 -0.37 0.66 -4.32
C ALA A 60 -1.25 0.23 -3.15
N ALA A 61 -1.98 1.17 -2.57
CA ALA A 61 -2.92 0.95 -1.48
C ALA A 61 -4.31 1.44 -1.87
N THR A 62 -5.25 0.51 -1.98
CA THR A 62 -6.66 0.81 -2.27
C THR A 62 -7.48 0.65 -1.00
N PHE A 63 -8.15 1.73 -0.60
CA PHE A 63 -9.00 1.78 0.59
C PHE A 63 -10.42 1.39 0.21
N VAL A 64 -10.97 0.39 0.89
CA VAL A 64 -12.28 -0.19 0.60
C VAL A 64 -13.15 -0.15 1.85
N ASP A 65 -14.35 0.40 1.71
CA ASP A 65 -15.40 0.35 2.72
C ASP A 65 -16.39 -0.77 2.36
N VAL A 66 -16.72 -1.62 3.33
CA VAL A 66 -17.74 -2.67 3.21
C VAL A 66 -18.86 -2.38 4.20
N LEU A 67 -20.08 -2.22 3.68
CA LEU A 67 -21.28 -2.05 4.49
C LEU A 67 -21.92 -3.42 4.74
N ASP A 68 -22.03 -3.83 6.01
CA ASP A 68 -22.66 -5.08 6.43
C ASP A 68 -23.57 -4.81 7.63
N GLY A 69 -24.87 -5.06 7.47
CA GLY A 69 -25.85 -4.89 8.55
C GLY A 69 -25.88 -3.47 9.14
N GLY A 70 -25.67 -2.45 8.30
CA GLY A 70 -25.62 -1.04 8.71
C GLY A 70 -24.31 -0.59 9.36
N LYS A 71 -23.28 -1.45 9.44
CA LYS A 71 -21.94 -1.10 9.93
C LYS A 71 -20.95 -1.02 8.77
N THR A 72 -20.12 0.02 8.78
CA THR A 72 -19.03 0.17 7.81
C THR A 72 -17.74 -0.42 8.36
N HIS A 73 -17.22 -1.40 7.64
CA HIS A 73 -15.92 -2.02 7.88
C HIS A 73 -14.90 -1.46 6.88
N LYS A 74 -13.72 -1.06 7.36
CA LYS A 74 -12.69 -0.39 6.56
C LYS A 74 -11.51 -1.29 6.32
N PHE A 75 -11.09 -1.38 5.06
CA PHE A 75 -10.01 -2.25 4.62
C PHE A 75 -9.01 -1.50 3.74
N VAL A 76 -7.83 -2.08 3.65
CA VAL A 76 -6.80 -1.72 2.69
C VAL A 76 -6.45 -2.96 1.89
N VAL A 77 -6.47 -2.84 0.57
CA VAL A 77 -5.93 -3.82 -0.36
C VAL A 77 -4.60 -3.28 -0.85
N ARG A 78 -3.52 -3.96 -0.50
CA ARG A 78 -2.17 -3.59 -0.93
C ARG A 78 -1.75 -4.46 -2.10
N VAL A 79 -1.31 -3.83 -3.18
CA VAL A 79 -0.78 -4.48 -4.39
C VAL A 79 0.66 -4.01 -4.61
N PRO A 80 1.65 -4.91 -4.72
CA PRO A 80 3.02 -4.52 -5.05
C PRO A 80 3.07 -3.83 -6.42
N GLY A 81 3.86 -2.77 -6.54
CA GLY A 81 4.03 -1.99 -7.77
C GLY A 81 4.55 -2.83 -8.93
N HIS A 82 5.37 -3.85 -8.63
CA HIS A 82 5.88 -4.84 -9.58
C HIS A 82 4.97 -6.08 -9.69
N GLY A 83 3.74 -6.00 -9.20
CA GLY A 83 2.75 -7.09 -9.18
C GLY A 83 2.16 -7.45 -10.55
N THR A 84 2.71 -6.95 -11.66
CA THR A 84 2.22 -7.24 -13.00
C THR A 84 2.79 -8.57 -13.52
N LEU A 85 2.12 -9.20 -14.49
CA LEU A 85 2.57 -10.46 -15.08
C LEU A 85 3.99 -10.38 -15.65
N GLU A 86 4.41 -9.21 -16.13
CA GLU A 86 5.72 -8.99 -16.73
C GLU A 86 6.85 -8.94 -15.70
N HIS A 87 6.58 -8.49 -14.47
CA HIS A 87 7.60 -8.23 -13.46
C HIS A 87 7.57 -9.17 -12.26
N TRP A 88 6.49 -9.94 -12.10
CA TRP A 88 6.28 -10.81 -10.96
C TRP A 88 7.11 -12.10 -11.03
N THR A 89 7.81 -12.40 -9.94
CA THR A 89 8.69 -13.57 -9.81
C THR A 89 8.28 -14.46 -8.64
N ASP A 90 8.83 -15.68 -8.60
CA ASP A 90 8.61 -16.62 -7.49
C ASP A 90 9.17 -16.07 -6.17
N GLU A 91 10.26 -15.31 -6.22
CA GLU A 91 10.84 -14.60 -5.08
C GLU A 91 9.89 -13.53 -4.54
N ASP A 92 9.25 -12.74 -5.41
CA ASP A 92 8.27 -11.72 -4.98
C ASP A 92 7.04 -12.39 -4.33
N ALA A 93 6.57 -13.50 -4.89
CA ALA A 93 5.49 -14.32 -4.33
C ALA A 93 5.84 -14.84 -2.93
N TYR A 94 7.06 -15.34 -2.74
CA TYR A 94 7.56 -15.76 -1.44
C TYR A 94 7.61 -14.58 -0.44
N VAL A 95 8.14 -13.43 -0.85
CA VAL A 95 8.24 -12.24 0.02
C VAL A 95 6.85 -11.76 0.45
N LEU A 96 5.89 -11.69 -0.46
CA LEU A 96 4.51 -11.29 -0.15
C LEU A 96 3.86 -12.24 0.86
N GLU A 97 4.03 -13.55 0.68
CA GLU A 97 3.55 -14.55 1.65
C GLU A 97 4.17 -14.33 3.03
N ARG A 98 5.51 -14.16 3.09
CA ARG A 98 6.20 -13.95 4.38
C ARG A 98 5.76 -12.66 5.04
N GLU A 99 5.49 -11.61 4.27
CA GLU A 99 5.02 -10.36 4.82
C GLU A 99 3.63 -10.47 5.44
N ALA A 100 2.68 -11.13 4.77
CA ALA A 100 1.37 -11.42 5.32
C ALA A 100 1.46 -12.24 6.63
N GLN A 101 2.30 -13.27 6.64
CA GLN A 101 2.53 -14.12 7.81
C GLN A 101 3.20 -13.35 8.96
N LEU A 102 4.14 -12.45 8.65
CA LEU A 102 4.84 -11.63 9.63
C LEU A 102 3.89 -10.66 10.33
N ILE A 103 3.02 -9.98 9.57
CA ILE A 103 2.00 -9.08 10.13
C ILE A 103 1.13 -9.85 11.14
N GLU A 104 0.64 -11.04 10.76
CA GLU A 104 -0.16 -11.88 11.66
C GLU A 104 0.63 -12.41 12.86
N TYR A 105 1.92 -12.72 12.68
CA TYR A 105 2.79 -13.13 13.77
C TYR A 105 2.96 -12.00 14.79
N ILE A 106 3.26 -10.78 14.35
CA ILE A 106 3.39 -9.61 15.23
C ILE A 106 2.09 -9.36 15.98
N ARG A 107 0.95 -9.42 15.27
CA ARG A 107 -0.39 -9.23 15.86
C ARG A 107 -0.69 -10.22 16.98
N LYS A 108 -0.29 -11.49 16.81
CA LYS A 108 -0.57 -12.57 17.77
C LYS A 108 0.39 -12.58 18.96
N ASN A 109 1.61 -12.11 18.78
CA ASN A 109 2.70 -12.30 19.76
C ASN A 109 3.14 -11.00 20.44
N THR A 110 2.56 -9.86 20.08
CA THR A 110 2.92 -8.56 20.67
C THR A 110 1.67 -7.74 20.97
N ALA A 111 1.84 -6.66 21.74
CA ALA A 111 0.79 -5.66 21.94
C ALA A 111 0.82 -4.54 20.90
N ALA A 112 1.70 -4.63 19.88
CA ALA A 112 1.83 -3.60 18.86
C ALA A 112 0.55 -3.53 18.00
N PRO A 113 0.01 -2.33 17.73
CA PRO A 113 -1.13 -2.18 16.86
C PRO A 113 -0.68 -2.40 15.41
N VAL A 114 -1.01 -3.58 14.87
CA VAL A 114 -0.81 -3.91 13.46
C VAL A 114 -2.13 -4.31 12.82
N ALA A 115 -2.23 -4.16 11.50
CA ALA A 115 -3.41 -4.58 10.76
C ALA A 115 -3.64 -6.10 10.92
N GLN A 116 -4.90 -6.52 10.88
CA GLN A 116 -5.24 -7.92 10.73
C GLN A 116 -5.25 -8.26 9.25
N VAL A 117 -4.49 -9.31 8.87
CA VAL A 117 -4.56 -9.85 7.51
C VAL A 117 -5.83 -10.69 7.39
N ILE A 118 -6.60 -10.37 6.36
CA ILE A 118 -7.90 -10.96 6.07
C ILE A 118 -7.75 -12.04 5.01
N ASP A 119 -7.01 -11.71 3.95
CA ASP A 119 -6.71 -12.61 2.83
C ASP A 119 -5.43 -12.14 2.14
N TYR A 120 -4.79 -13.02 1.39
CA TYR A 120 -3.69 -12.66 0.50
C TYR A 120 -3.59 -13.63 -0.67
N ALA A 121 -3.14 -13.13 -1.83
CA ALA A 121 -2.84 -13.95 -3.00
C ALA A 121 -1.43 -13.62 -3.51
N THR A 122 -0.66 -14.66 -3.84
CA THR A 122 0.73 -14.54 -4.31
C THR A 122 0.89 -14.60 -5.83
N GLY A 123 -0.21 -14.73 -6.59
CA GLY A 123 -0.19 -14.80 -8.05
C GLY A 123 -1.45 -14.18 -8.65
N HIS A 124 -1.62 -14.29 -9.96
CA HIS A 124 -2.67 -13.58 -10.71
C HIS A 124 -3.98 -14.35 -10.88
N GLU A 125 -3.99 -15.65 -10.56
CA GLU A 125 -5.17 -16.50 -10.60
C GLU A 125 -6.10 -16.27 -9.39
N ASN A 126 -6.62 -15.04 -9.27
CA ASN A 126 -7.53 -14.64 -8.20
C ASN A 126 -8.55 -13.60 -8.68
N ALA A 127 -9.52 -13.25 -7.83
CA ALA A 127 -10.61 -12.33 -8.17
C ALA A 127 -10.12 -10.94 -8.60
N LEU A 128 -9.07 -10.42 -7.97
CA LEU A 128 -8.46 -9.13 -8.30
C LEU A 128 -7.64 -9.19 -9.60
N GLY A 129 -7.07 -10.35 -9.91
CA GLY A 129 -6.14 -10.55 -11.04
C GLY A 129 -4.71 -10.13 -10.74
N PHE A 130 -4.38 -9.79 -9.49
CA PHE A 130 -3.08 -9.31 -9.05
C PHE A 130 -2.68 -9.93 -7.70
N PRO A 131 -1.39 -10.13 -7.43
CA PRO A 131 -0.91 -10.46 -6.10
C PRO A 131 -1.22 -9.32 -5.13
N HIS A 132 -1.72 -9.65 -3.95
CA HIS A 132 -2.22 -8.64 -3.01
C HIS A 132 -2.30 -9.16 -1.57
N ILE A 133 -2.44 -8.23 -0.63
CA ILE A 133 -2.82 -8.51 0.75
C ILE A 133 -4.04 -7.64 1.10
N VAL A 134 -5.12 -8.28 1.55
CA VAL A 134 -6.30 -7.63 2.14
C VAL A 134 -6.11 -7.56 3.65
N MET A 135 -6.24 -6.36 4.23
CA MET A 135 -6.06 -6.17 5.66
C MET A 135 -7.01 -5.10 6.21
N THR A 136 -7.26 -5.13 7.52
CA THR A 136 -8.05 -4.10 8.20
C THR A 136 -7.34 -2.74 8.14
N MET A 137 -8.09 -1.66 7.93
CA MET A 137 -7.53 -0.31 8.06
C MET A 137 -7.29 0.04 9.53
N LEU A 138 -6.06 0.43 9.88
CA LEU A 138 -5.76 0.97 11.21
C LEU A 138 -6.23 2.42 11.33
N PRO A 139 -6.85 2.82 12.46
CA PRO A 139 -7.13 4.21 12.73
C PRO A 139 -5.83 4.97 13.03
N GLY A 140 -5.66 6.17 12.48
CA GLY A 140 -4.49 6.99 12.77
C GLY A 140 -4.27 8.11 11.78
N LYS A 141 -3.20 8.87 12.03
CA LYS A 141 -2.65 9.87 11.12
C LYS A 141 -1.17 9.57 10.91
N PRO A 142 -0.60 9.85 9.73
CA PRO A 142 0.84 9.74 9.54
C PRO A 142 1.57 10.61 10.57
N ALA A 143 2.60 10.05 11.24
CA ALA A 143 3.37 10.76 12.25
C ALA A 143 3.95 12.07 11.72
N TYR A 144 4.37 12.09 10.46
CA TYR A 144 4.80 13.28 9.74
C TYR A 144 3.83 14.46 9.85
N THR A 145 2.51 14.23 9.85
CA THR A 145 1.51 15.32 9.98
C THR A 145 1.40 15.90 11.40
N LEU A 146 1.87 15.14 12.40
CA LEU A 146 2.00 15.63 13.77
C LEU A 146 3.32 16.37 13.94
N TRP A 147 4.37 15.87 13.30
CA TRP A 147 5.69 16.47 13.30
C TRP A 147 5.70 17.80 12.56
N PHE A 148 5.14 17.87 11.36
CA PHE A 148 5.16 19.05 10.52
C PHE A 148 3.72 19.46 10.19
N PRO A 149 3.08 20.29 11.03
CA PRO A 149 1.73 20.78 10.78
C PRO A 149 1.71 21.72 9.58
N GLU A 150 0.51 21.92 9.06
CA GLU A 150 0.27 22.76 7.88
C GLU A 150 0.86 24.17 8.06
N GLY A 151 1.65 24.61 7.08
CA GLY A 151 2.35 25.90 7.13
C GLY A 151 3.74 25.87 7.78
N TYR A 152 4.27 24.68 8.12
CA TYR A 152 5.66 24.57 8.55
C TYR A 152 6.61 25.07 7.43
N PRO A 153 7.44 26.10 7.68
CA PRO A 153 8.34 26.64 6.67
C PRO A 153 9.45 25.63 6.42
N PHE A 154 9.39 24.92 5.29
CA PHE A 154 10.52 24.18 4.79
C PHE A 154 11.60 25.19 4.41
N VAL A 155 12.67 25.24 5.20
CA VAL A 155 13.84 26.06 4.92
C VAL A 155 14.88 25.15 4.26
N GLY A 156 14.81 25.00 2.95
CA GLY A 156 15.79 24.24 2.16
C GLY A 156 15.16 23.46 1.01
N ASP A 157 15.93 23.24 -0.06
CA ASP A 157 15.55 22.50 -1.28
C ASP A 157 15.73 20.98 -1.13
N ASP A 158 15.89 20.51 0.10
CA ASP A 158 16.38 19.17 0.35
C ASP A 158 15.26 18.30 0.97
N ASP A 159 14.87 17.27 0.24
CA ASP A 159 14.06 16.10 0.69
C ASP A 159 14.71 15.34 1.89
N VAL A 160 15.81 15.86 2.46
CA VAL A 160 16.62 15.34 3.57
C VAL A 160 15.83 15.19 4.88
N PHE A 161 14.68 15.87 5.04
CA PHE A 161 13.87 15.80 6.27
C PHE A 161 12.85 14.66 6.32
N ARG A 162 12.87 13.74 5.35
CA ARG A 162 12.01 12.55 5.38
C ARG A 162 12.52 11.43 6.28
N ASP A 163 13.71 11.59 6.84
CA ASP A 163 14.29 10.64 7.79
C ASP A 163 13.72 10.89 9.20
N ALA A 164 13.25 9.83 9.86
CA ALA A 164 12.66 9.89 11.20
C ALA A 164 13.64 10.33 12.30
N ASP A 165 14.91 10.57 11.94
CA ASP A 165 16.02 10.90 12.83
C ASP A 165 16.13 12.40 13.16
N VAL A 166 15.37 13.27 12.46
CA VAL A 166 15.38 14.71 12.69
C VAL A 166 13.97 15.21 13.01
N PRO A 167 13.46 14.97 14.23
CA PRO A 167 12.16 15.52 14.63
C PRO A 167 12.21 17.05 14.65
N PRO A 168 11.09 17.72 14.35
CA PRO A 168 11.00 19.17 14.40
C PRO A 168 11.28 19.70 15.82
N PRO A 169 11.91 20.88 15.96
CA PRO A 169 12.47 21.38 17.22
C PRO A 169 11.45 21.74 18.32
N TYR A 170 10.15 21.56 18.10
CA TYR A 170 9.06 21.91 19.04
C TYR A 170 8.30 20.70 19.58
N ILE A 171 8.75 19.48 19.27
CA ILE A 171 8.26 18.25 19.90
C ILE A 171 9.35 17.77 20.86
N GLU A 172 9.47 18.47 21.99
CA GLU A 172 10.15 18.01 23.21
C GLU A 172 9.14 17.84 24.34
#